data_AF-A0A3D3ENH0-F1
#
_entry.id   AF-A0A3D3ENH0-F1
#
_cell.length_a   1.000
_cell.length_b   1.000
_cell.length_c   1.000
_cell.angle_alpha   90.00
_cell.angle_beta   90.00
_cell.angle_gamma   90.00
#
_symmetry.space_group_name_H-M   'P 1'
#
loop_
_entity.id
_entity.type
_entity.pdbx_description
1 polymer ?
#
loop_
_entity_poly.entity_id
_entity_poly.type
_entity_poly.pdbx_seq_one_letter_code
_entity_poly.pdbx_strand_id
1 'polypeptide(L)'
;MEKIERGKALKTGRDYEDIKFRRKVFMSKCVKKAMSLFRIVTLIGISYIVLSPMISIISRAFFSESDVYNAMVYLIPQNGTLKNFKLAILRMDYWKTLGYSLLYIGSLAILQLFICSMVGYGFARFQFPF
;
A
#
# COMPACT_ATOMS: atom_id res chain seq x y z
N MET A 1 41.03 -53.88 11.36
CA MET A 1 41.27 -52.73 10.45
C MET A 1 39.97 -52.27 9.79
N GLU A 2 39.16 -53.19 9.23
CA GLU A 2 37.89 -52.88 8.55
C GLU A 2 36.84 -52.08 9.36
N LYS A 3 36.67 -52.37 10.67
CA LYS A 3 35.71 -51.63 11.52
C LYS A 3 36.09 -50.14 11.71
N ILE A 4 37.38 -49.82 11.68
CA ILE A 4 37.87 -48.44 11.85
C ILE A 4 37.59 -47.63 10.57
N GLU A 5 37.76 -48.23 9.40
CA GLU A 5 37.49 -47.57 8.12
C GLU A 5 35.99 -47.38 7.87
N ARG A 6 35.17 -48.39 8.21
CA ARG A 6 33.70 -48.26 8.18
C ARG A 6 33.21 -47.16 9.13
N GLY A 7 33.82 -47.01 10.30
CA GLY A 7 33.53 -45.92 11.24
C GLY A 7 33.84 -44.53 10.65
N LYS A 8 34.96 -44.38 9.94
CA LYS A 8 35.34 -43.13 9.26
C LYS A 8 34.41 -42.81 8.08
N ALA A 9 34.07 -43.80 7.27
CA ALA A 9 33.14 -43.67 6.13
C ALA A 9 31.73 -43.25 6.58
N LEU A 10 31.23 -43.82 7.69
CA LEU A 10 29.93 -43.43 8.27
C LEU A 10 29.97 -42.06 8.95
N LYS A 11 31.12 -41.64 9.48
CA LYS A 11 31.29 -40.30 10.07
C LYS A 11 31.35 -39.21 9.00
N THR A 12 32.09 -39.44 7.92
CA THR A 12 32.16 -38.51 6.78
C THR A 12 30.82 -38.39 6.05
N GLY A 13 30.07 -39.50 5.90
CA GLY A 13 28.72 -39.47 5.32
C GLY A 13 27.71 -38.66 6.16
N ARG A 14 27.76 -38.77 7.49
CA ARG A 14 26.93 -37.94 8.39
C ARG A 14 27.31 -36.47 8.35
N ASP A 15 28.61 -36.18 8.40
CA ASP A 15 29.13 -34.80 8.35
C ASP A 15 28.72 -34.08 7.05
N TYR A 16 28.71 -34.80 5.92
CA TYR A 16 28.27 -34.26 4.63
C TYR A 16 26.77 -33.90 4.58
N GLU A 17 25.92 -34.73 5.18
CA GLU A 17 24.47 -34.49 5.29
C GLU A 17 24.17 -33.28 6.20
N ASP A 18 24.88 -33.13 7.32
CA ASP A 18 24.73 -32.01 8.26
C ASP A 18 25.12 -30.65 7.65
N ILE A 19 26.20 -30.61 6.86
CA ILE A 19 26.64 -29.40 6.15
C ILE A 19 25.60 -28.99 5.08
N LYS A 20 25.07 -29.96 4.33
CA LYS A 20 24.05 -29.73 3.30
C LYS A 20 22.74 -29.25 3.93
N PHE A 21 22.36 -29.82 5.07
CA PHE A 21 21.18 -29.41 5.84
C PHE A 21 21.32 -27.97 6.38
N ARG A 22 22.45 -27.64 7.04
CA ARG A 22 22.70 -26.26 7.52
C ARG A 22 22.70 -25.23 6.41
N ARG A 23 23.29 -25.52 5.24
CA ARG A 23 23.30 -24.63 4.08
C ARG A 23 21.89 -24.39 3.52
N LYS A 24 21.05 -25.43 3.46
CA LYS A 24 19.65 -25.30 3.00
C LYS A 24 18.82 -24.45 3.96
N VAL A 25 18.97 -24.66 5.27
CA VAL A 25 18.29 -23.87 6.30
C VAL A 25 18.76 -22.41 6.27
N PHE A 26 20.06 -22.15 6.12
CA PHE A 26 20.60 -20.78 6.04
C PHE A 26 20.13 -20.04 4.77
N MET A 27 20.18 -20.68 3.60
CA MET A 27 19.64 -20.09 2.35
C MET A 27 18.16 -19.76 2.47
N SER A 28 17.35 -20.63 3.10
CA SER A 28 15.93 -20.36 3.28
C SER A 28 15.66 -19.16 4.21
N LYS A 29 16.52 -18.92 5.21
CA LYS A 29 16.41 -17.76 6.11
C LYS A 29 16.79 -16.45 5.40
N CYS A 30 17.85 -16.45 4.59
CA CYS A 30 18.26 -15.28 3.82
C CYS A 30 17.21 -14.90 2.77
N VAL A 31 16.66 -15.88 2.04
CA VAL A 31 15.59 -15.66 1.05
C VAL A 31 14.32 -15.11 1.72
N LYS A 32 13.93 -15.65 2.89
CA LYS A 32 12.80 -15.12 3.66
C LYS A 32 13.03 -13.68 4.12
N LYS A 33 14.23 -13.36 4.60
CA LYS A 33 14.59 -12.00 5.04
C LYS A 33 14.63 -11.01 3.86
N ALA A 34 15.17 -11.42 2.72
CA ALA A 34 15.18 -10.63 1.49
C ALA A 34 13.75 -10.40 0.95
N MET A 35 12.89 -11.41 0.97
CA MET A 35 11.48 -11.28 0.58
C MET A 35 10.72 -10.34 1.51
N SER A 36 10.99 -10.39 2.82
CA SER A 36 10.41 -9.46 3.79
C SER A 36 10.88 -8.02 3.53
N LEU A 37 12.15 -7.81 3.24
CA LEU A 37 12.69 -6.48 2.91
C LEU A 37 12.06 -5.94 1.63
N PHE A 38 11.96 -6.76 0.58
CA PHE A 38 11.32 -6.38 -0.68
C PHE A 38 9.86 -5.95 -0.47
N ARG A 39 9.07 -6.72 0.30
CA ARG A 39 7.69 -6.34 0.64
C ARG A 39 7.61 -4.98 1.32
N ILE A 40 8.50 -4.69 2.27
CA ILE A 40 8.50 -3.42 3.00
C ILE A 40 8.86 -2.27 2.05
N VAL A 41 9.89 -2.43 1.21
CA VAL A 41 10.30 -1.41 0.23
C VAL A 41 9.18 -1.12 -0.77
N THR A 42 8.52 -2.15 -1.31
CA THR A 42 7.39 -1.97 -2.22
C THR A 42 6.21 -1.28 -1.53
N LEU A 43 5.91 -1.63 -0.28
CA LEU A 43 4.83 -1.00 0.48
C LEU A 43 5.10 0.49 0.75
N ILE A 44 6.34 0.83 1.14
CA ILE A 44 6.76 2.23 1.32
C ILE A 44 6.72 2.98 -0.02
N GLY A 45 7.20 2.36 -1.11
CA GLY A 45 7.20 2.97 -2.44
C GLY A 45 5.79 3.31 -2.94
N ILE A 46 4.86 2.36 -2.84
CA ILE A 46 3.46 2.59 -3.24
C ILE A 46 2.81 3.66 -2.37
N SER A 47 3.05 3.61 -1.04
CA SER A 47 2.54 4.63 -0.12
C SER A 47 3.05 6.03 -0.51
N TYR A 48 4.34 6.17 -0.79
CA TYR A 48 4.93 7.45 -1.20
C TYR A 48 4.33 8.00 -2.50
N ILE A 49 4.09 7.15 -3.50
CA ILE A 49 3.46 7.56 -4.77
C ILE A 49 2.05 8.13 -4.54
N VAL A 50 1.27 7.51 -3.63
CA VAL A 50 -0.09 7.98 -3.30
C VAL A 50 -0.06 9.25 -2.45
N LEU A 51 0.89 9.36 -1.51
CA LEU A 51 1.00 10.52 -0.62
C LEU A 51 1.53 11.77 -1.35
N SER A 52 2.43 11.62 -2.32
CA SER A 52 3.05 12.73 -3.06
C SER A 52 2.04 13.76 -3.62
N PRO A 53 1.00 13.37 -4.39
CA PRO A 53 0.00 14.32 -4.89
C PRO A 53 -0.87 14.90 -3.76
N MET A 54 -1.15 14.14 -2.70
CA MET A 54 -1.92 14.64 -1.55
C MET A 54 -1.20 15.79 -0.86
N ILE A 55 0.09 15.63 -0.58
CA ILE A 55 0.92 16.66 0.04
C ILE A 55 1.02 17.89 -0.87
N SER A 56 1.18 17.68 -2.18
CA SER A 56 1.25 18.77 -3.16
C SER A 56 -0.04 19.60 -3.23
N ILE A 57 -1.21 18.96 -3.15
CA ILE A 57 -2.52 19.65 -3.14
C ILE A 57 -2.68 20.45 -1.84
N ILE A 58 -2.29 19.87 -0.71
CA ILE A 58 -2.34 20.55 0.59
C ILE A 58 -1.43 21.78 0.57
N SER A 59 -0.17 21.66 0.12
CA SER A 59 0.75 22.80 0.03
C SER A 59 0.20 23.91 -0.87
N ARG A 60 -0.34 23.55 -2.05
CA ARG A 60 -0.98 24.51 -2.97
C ARG A 60 -2.19 25.23 -2.38
N ALA A 61 -2.95 24.59 -1.49
CA ALA A 61 -4.08 25.24 -0.83
C ALA A 61 -3.64 26.44 0.04
N PHE A 62 -2.39 26.44 0.53
CA PHE A 62 -1.80 27.52 1.32
C PHE A 62 -0.99 28.55 0.49
N PHE A 63 -0.86 28.38 -0.83
CA PHE A 63 -0.06 29.27 -1.70
C PHE A 63 -0.76 30.60 -2.00
N SER A 64 -0.02 31.71 -2.01
CA SER A 64 -0.50 33.02 -2.50
C SER A 64 -0.55 33.05 -4.04
N GLU A 65 -1.35 33.93 -4.65
CA GLU A 65 -1.41 34.16 -6.10
C GLU A 65 -0.02 34.42 -6.73
N SER A 66 0.88 35.07 -5.99
CA SER A 66 2.27 35.33 -6.39
C SER A 66 3.16 34.08 -6.42
N ASP A 67 2.85 33.08 -5.59
CA ASP A 67 3.67 31.89 -5.38
C ASP A 67 3.25 30.75 -6.34
N VAL A 68 2.04 30.82 -6.91
CA VAL A 68 1.55 29.89 -7.95
C VAL A 68 2.36 29.98 -9.25
N TYR A 69 2.85 31.18 -9.59
CA TYR A 69 3.64 31.42 -10.79
C TYR A 69 5.15 31.17 -10.61
N ASN A 70 5.61 30.94 -9.36
CA ASN A 70 7.02 30.71 -9.07
C ASN A 70 7.31 29.19 -9.01
N ALA A 71 7.99 28.68 -10.06
CA ALA A 71 8.35 27.27 -10.17
C ALA A 71 9.33 26.76 -9.08
N MET A 72 9.89 27.65 -8.25
CA MET A 72 10.85 27.31 -7.19
C MET A 72 10.20 26.86 -5.87
N VAL A 73 8.87 26.96 -5.74
CA VAL A 73 8.17 26.70 -4.47
C VAL A 73 7.31 25.44 -4.59
N TYR A 74 7.94 24.27 -4.47
CA TYR A 74 7.24 22.97 -4.61
C TYR A 74 6.68 22.43 -3.27
N LEU A 75 7.27 22.77 -2.11
CA LEU A 75 6.87 22.19 -0.82
C LEU A 75 6.46 23.17 0.29
N ILE A 76 7.06 24.37 0.39
CA ILE A 76 6.82 25.31 1.51
C ILE A 76 6.63 26.74 0.97
N PRO A 77 5.44 27.37 1.14
CA PRO A 77 5.18 28.72 0.62
C PRO A 77 6.08 29.77 1.25
N GLN A 78 6.55 30.74 0.48
CA GLN A 78 7.28 31.90 1.02
C GLN A 78 6.31 32.90 1.67
N ASN A 79 5.09 33.01 1.15
CA ASN A 79 4.01 33.81 1.74
C ASN A 79 2.77 32.93 1.96
N GLY A 80 2.74 32.20 3.08
CA GLY A 80 1.55 31.41 3.43
C GLY A 80 0.34 32.30 3.68
N THR A 81 -0.73 32.13 2.90
CA THR A 81 -1.96 32.93 3.07
C THR A 81 -3.18 32.05 3.27
N LEU A 82 -4.05 32.45 4.18
CA LEU A 82 -5.37 31.84 4.43
C LEU A 82 -6.48 32.46 3.57
N LYS A 83 -6.13 33.35 2.63
CA LYS A 83 -7.12 34.08 1.80
C LYS A 83 -7.90 33.14 0.88
N ASN A 84 -7.25 32.09 0.37
CA ASN A 84 -7.90 31.09 -0.50
C ASN A 84 -9.04 30.37 0.22
N PHE A 85 -8.84 29.96 1.47
CA PHE A 85 -9.89 29.32 2.27
C PHE A 85 -11.08 30.25 2.51
N LYS A 86 -10.83 31.52 2.83
CA LYS A 86 -11.89 32.51 3.03
C LYS A 86 -12.66 32.80 1.73
N LEU A 87 -11.97 32.92 0.61
CA LEU A 87 -12.58 33.14 -0.70
C LEU A 87 -13.41 31.94 -1.16
N ALA A 88 -12.89 30.73 -0.93
CA ALA A 88 -13.56 29.47 -1.22
C ALA A 88 -14.90 29.38 -0.46
N ILE A 89 -14.89 29.59 0.87
CA ILE A 89 -16.11 29.52 1.69
C ILE A 89 -17.15 30.58 1.27
N LEU A 90 -16.72 31.76 0.84
CA LEU A 90 -17.63 32.85 0.46
C LEU A 90 -18.24 32.65 -0.94
N ARG A 91 -17.47 32.12 -1.89
CA ARG A 91 -17.90 32.01 -3.30
C ARG A 91 -18.49 30.66 -3.69
N MET A 92 -18.21 29.61 -2.93
CA MET A 92 -18.73 28.29 -3.21
C MET A 92 -19.69 27.89 -2.10
N ASP A 93 -20.91 27.50 -2.46
CA ASP A 93 -21.92 26.88 -1.57
C ASP A 93 -21.47 25.47 -1.11
N TYR A 94 -20.27 25.36 -0.53
CA TYR A 94 -19.62 24.09 -0.18
C TYR A 94 -20.50 23.21 0.70
N TRP A 95 -21.14 23.78 1.71
CA TRP A 95 -21.95 23.03 2.67
C TRP A 95 -23.17 22.38 2.02
N LYS A 96 -23.84 23.08 1.09
CA LYS A 96 -24.99 22.52 0.37
C LYS A 96 -24.55 21.41 -0.57
N THR A 97 -23.51 21.66 -1.37
CA THR A 97 -22.99 20.68 -2.33
C THR A 97 -22.45 19.43 -1.63
N LEU A 98 -21.81 19.59 -0.47
CA LEU A 98 -21.32 18.48 0.35
C LEU A 98 -22.46 17.63 0.89
N GLY A 99 -23.55 18.26 1.34
CA GLY A 99 -24.75 17.53 1.78
C GLY A 99 -25.36 16.69 0.65
N TYR A 100 -25.56 17.29 -0.53
CA TYR A 100 -26.11 16.57 -1.69
C TYR A 100 -25.19 15.43 -2.16
N SER A 101 -23.88 15.65 -2.24
CA SER A 101 -22.94 14.61 -2.68
C SER A 101 -22.83 13.47 -1.68
N LEU A 102 -22.86 13.76 -0.37
CA LEU A 102 -22.83 12.75 0.68
C LEU A 102 -24.10 11.90 0.67
N LEU A 103 -25.28 12.51 0.54
CA LEU A 103 -26.54 11.78 0.41
C LEU A 103 -26.58 10.94 -0.87
N TYR A 104 -26.13 11.50 -1.99
CA TYR A 104 -26.06 10.80 -3.27
C TYR A 104 -25.15 9.56 -3.19
N ILE A 105 -23.90 9.73 -2.76
CA ILE A 105 -22.93 8.62 -2.64
C ILE A 105 -23.39 7.62 -1.58
N GLY A 106 -23.93 8.09 -0.45
CA GLY A 106 -24.45 7.22 0.60
C GLY A 106 -25.61 6.34 0.12
N SER A 107 -26.57 6.92 -0.61
CA SER A 107 -27.68 6.16 -1.19
C SER A 107 -27.20 5.13 -2.22
N LEU A 108 -26.25 5.51 -3.08
CA LEU A 108 -25.62 4.60 -4.04
C LEU A 108 -24.86 3.47 -3.34
N ALA A 109 -24.12 3.76 -2.27
CA ALA A 109 -23.37 2.76 -1.54
C ALA A 109 -24.28 1.70 -0.90
N ILE A 110 -25.42 2.11 -0.33
CA ILE A 110 -26.41 1.20 0.25
C ILE A 110 -27.01 0.31 -0.84
N LEU A 111 -27.44 0.90 -1.95
CA LEU A 111 -28.02 0.16 -3.07
C LEU A 111 -27.00 -0.82 -3.68
N GLN A 112 -25.75 -0.36 -3.87
CA GLN A 112 -24.66 -1.18 -4.38
C GLN A 112 -24.36 -2.36 -3.46
N LEU A 113 -24.31 -2.14 -2.15
CA LEU A 113 -24.06 -3.21 -1.18
C LEU A 113 -25.19 -4.25 -1.18
N PHE A 114 -26.43 -3.80 -1.27
CA PHE A 114 -27.60 -4.67 -1.35
C PHE A 114 -27.57 -5.55 -2.60
N ILE A 115 -27.38 -4.93 -3.78
CA ILE A 115 -27.32 -5.65 -5.05
C ILE A 115 -26.11 -6.60 -5.07
N CYS A 116 -24.93 -6.14 -4.67
CA CYS A 116 -23.71 -6.95 -4.64
C CYS A 116 -23.84 -8.14 -3.68
N SER A 117 -24.49 -7.95 -2.53
CA SER A 117 -24.79 -9.04 -1.59
C SER A 117 -25.75 -10.07 -2.18
N MET A 118 -26.84 -9.62 -2.83
CA MET A 118 -27.78 -10.53 -3.50
C MET A 118 -27.12 -11.32 -4.64
N VAL A 119 -26.35 -10.66 -5.50
CA VAL A 119 -25.63 -11.29 -6.61
C VAL A 119 -24.57 -12.26 -6.08
N GLY A 120 -23.79 -11.86 -5.07
CA GLY A 120 -22.81 -12.73 -4.43
C GLY A 120 -23.43 -13.96 -3.77
N TYR A 121 -24.58 -13.80 -3.11
CA TYR A 121 -25.35 -14.93 -2.56
C TYR A 121 -25.89 -15.85 -3.66
N GLY A 122 -26.37 -15.28 -4.77
CA GLY A 122 -26.77 -16.02 -5.95
C GLY A 122 -25.64 -16.88 -6.50
N PHE A 123 -24.44 -16.31 -6.64
CA PHE A 123 -23.26 -17.06 -7.09
C PHE A 123 -22.79 -18.14 -6.10
N ALA A 124 -22.94 -17.91 -4.79
CA ALA A 124 -22.53 -18.87 -3.78
C ALA A 124 -23.49 -20.07 -3.68
N ARG A 125 -24.80 -19.86 -3.87
CA ARG A 125 -25.81 -20.90 -3.62
C ARG A 125 -26.23 -21.66 -4.87
N PHE A 126 -26.28 -21.02 -6.03
CA PHE A 126 -26.70 -21.68 -7.27
C PHE A 126 -25.48 -22.27 -7.99
N GLN A 127 -25.57 -23.54 -8.37
CA GLN A 127 -24.62 -24.20 -9.25
C GLN A 127 -25.04 -23.85 -10.68
N PHE A 128 -24.31 -22.95 -11.34
CA PHE A 128 -24.58 -22.60 -12.73
C PHE A 128 -24.02 -23.72 -13.61
N PRO A 129 -24.84 -24.43 -14.40
CA PRO A 129 -24.31 -25.23 -15.50
C PRO A 129 -23.65 -24.27 -16.49
N PHE A 130 -22.45 -24.63 -16.93
CA PHE A 130 -21.65 -23.85 -17.88
C PHE A 130 -22.39 -23.66 -19.21
#